data_AF-A0A2C1JU08-F1
#
_entry.id   AF-A0A2C1JU08-F1
#
_cell.length_a   1.000
_cell.length_b   1.000
_cell.length_c   1.000
_cell.angle_alpha   90.00
_cell.angle_beta   90.00
_cell.angle_gamma   90.00
#
_symmetry.space_group_name_H-M   'P 1'
#
loop_
_entity.id
_entity.type
_entity.pdbx_description
1 polymer ?
#
loop_
_entity_poly.entity_id
_entity_poly.type
_entity_poly.pdbx_seq_one_letter_code
_entity_poly.pdbx_strand_id
1 'polypeptide(L)'
;MVIISSLVVLAYIAFYIGVVYPKKQYINSMLAKMISMTLGMTSSLLIGLILGVTLQGNFAFSTIISILISFVIALLIGTPLGSMYSTEALCSSLMGAMMGAMTGEMLPSQEINMMLLFMDCVYIVSMAYMFMLVKKEELKKDHSKKKRSPSLAILGTVVIPILIISFLNFIDINAQKIDQEEIDSEHMHH
;
A
#
# COMPACT_ATOMS: atom_id res chain seq x y z
N MET A 1 13.69 4.89 -2.73
CA MET A 1 12.51 4.31 -2.03
C MET A 1 11.14 4.82 -2.51
N VAL A 2 10.87 6.12 -2.55
CA VAL A 2 9.52 6.68 -2.87
C VAL A 2 8.91 6.15 -4.20
N ILE A 3 9.71 6.04 -5.26
CA ILE A 3 9.26 5.51 -6.57
C ILE A 3 8.83 4.04 -6.45
N ILE A 4 9.54 3.25 -5.65
CA ILE A 4 9.26 1.83 -5.44
C ILE A 4 7.93 1.69 -4.71
N SER A 5 7.73 2.43 -3.62
CA SER A 5 6.49 2.39 -2.85
C SER A 5 5.29 2.87 -3.68
N SER A 6 5.49 3.89 -4.53
CA SER A 6 4.46 4.34 -5.49
C SER A 6 4.08 3.23 -6.48
N LEU A 7 5.07 2.51 -7.03
CA LEU A 7 4.86 1.36 -7.91
C LEU A 7 4.13 0.20 -7.20
N VAL A 8 4.50 -0.09 -5.95
CA VAL A 8 3.86 -1.13 -5.12
C VAL A 8 2.38 -0.80 -4.93
N VAL A 9 2.05 0.44 -4.52
CA VAL A 9 0.66 0.88 -4.35
C VAL A 9 -0.12 0.73 -5.66
N LEU A 10 0.43 1.20 -6.79
CA LEU A 10 -0.24 1.13 -8.08
C LEU A 10 -0.50 -0.32 -8.52
N ALA A 11 0.49 -1.19 -8.38
CA ALA A 11 0.41 -2.60 -8.73
C ALA A 11 -0.66 -3.34 -7.91
N TYR A 12 -0.74 -3.04 -6.61
CA TYR A 12 -1.73 -3.66 -5.72
C TYR A 12 -3.15 -3.15 -5.94
N ILE A 13 -3.33 -1.86 -6.27
CA ILE A 13 -4.64 -1.33 -6.67
C ILE A 13 -5.08 -2.01 -7.98
N ALA A 14 -4.19 -2.14 -8.96
CA ALA A 14 -4.49 -2.85 -10.21
C ALA A 14 -4.84 -4.32 -9.97
N PHE A 15 -4.08 -5.00 -9.10
CA PHE A 15 -4.35 -6.37 -8.68
C PHE A 15 -5.72 -6.51 -7.99
N TYR A 16 -6.05 -5.57 -7.09
CA TYR A 16 -7.35 -5.52 -6.44
C TYR A 16 -8.49 -5.41 -7.44
N ILE A 17 -8.38 -4.48 -8.40
CA ILE A 17 -9.38 -4.32 -9.47
C ILE A 17 -9.48 -5.60 -10.31
N GLY A 18 -8.36 -6.24 -10.65
CA GLY A 18 -8.37 -7.48 -11.44
C GLY A 18 -9.00 -8.68 -10.73
N VAL A 19 -8.88 -8.77 -9.41
CA VAL A 19 -9.24 -9.98 -8.65
C VAL A 19 -10.54 -9.85 -7.86
N VAL A 20 -10.81 -8.68 -7.26
CA VAL A 20 -11.98 -8.47 -6.40
C VAL A 20 -13.20 -8.02 -7.20
N TYR A 21 -13.01 -7.19 -8.22
CA TYR A 21 -14.09 -6.72 -9.11
C TYR A 21 -14.92 -7.88 -9.71
N PRO A 22 -14.34 -8.95 -10.30
CA PRO A 22 -15.12 -10.06 -10.84
C PRO A 22 -15.79 -10.94 -9.76
N LYS A 23 -15.33 -10.86 -8.50
CA LYS A 23 -15.83 -11.69 -7.39
C LYS A 23 -16.87 -10.98 -6.51
N LYS A 24 -17.31 -9.77 -6.86
CA LYS A 24 -18.24 -8.96 -6.06
C LYS A 24 -19.51 -9.72 -5.60
N GLN A 25 -20.01 -10.63 -6.42
CA GLN A 25 -21.19 -11.45 -6.14
C GLN A 25 -21.05 -12.41 -4.96
N TYR A 26 -19.82 -12.76 -4.57
CA TYR A 26 -19.55 -13.66 -3.45
C TYR A 26 -19.32 -12.91 -2.13
N ILE A 27 -19.19 -11.59 -2.16
CA ILE A 27 -18.82 -10.79 -0.99
C ILE A 27 -20.07 -10.46 -0.17
N ASN A 28 -20.03 -10.72 1.14
CA ASN A 28 -21.10 -10.32 2.04
C ASN A 28 -21.03 -8.82 2.38
N SER A 29 -22.14 -8.19 2.78
CA SER A 29 -22.20 -6.76 3.11
C SER A 29 -21.21 -6.34 4.19
N MET A 30 -21.03 -7.16 5.23
CA MET A 30 -20.04 -6.90 6.28
C MET A 30 -18.60 -6.95 5.74
N LEU A 31 -18.27 -7.94 4.91
CA LEU A 31 -16.93 -8.09 4.35
C LEU A 31 -16.65 -6.98 3.31
N ALA A 32 -17.64 -6.60 2.49
CA ALA A 32 -17.55 -5.46 1.58
C ALA A 32 -17.23 -4.16 2.33
N LYS A 33 -17.87 -3.91 3.48
CA LYS A 33 -17.55 -2.76 4.34
C LYS A 33 -16.11 -2.80 4.83
N MET A 34 -15.65 -3.94 5.35
CA MET A 34 -14.26 -4.07 5.83
C MET A 34 -13.24 -3.90 4.70
N ILE A 35 -13.50 -4.46 3.51
CA ILE A 35 -12.65 -4.26 2.31
C ILE A 35 -12.53 -2.79 1.97
N SER A 36 -13.67 -2.11 1.85
CA SER A 36 -13.70 -0.71 1.45
C SER A 36 -12.93 0.17 2.44
N MET A 37 -13.17 -0.05 3.73
CA MET A 37 -12.51 0.71 4.80
C MET A 37 -11.01 0.44 4.87
N THR A 38 -10.60 -0.83 4.98
CA THR A 38 -9.20 -1.21 5.13
C THR A 38 -8.39 -0.80 3.91
N LEU A 39 -8.89 -1.08 2.70
CA LEU A 39 -8.17 -0.76 1.47
C LEU A 39 -8.07 0.75 1.25
N GLY A 40 -9.16 1.48 1.47
CA GLY A 40 -9.17 2.94 1.38
C GLY A 40 -8.19 3.56 2.37
N MET A 41 -8.23 3.15 3.63
CA MET A 41 -7.36 3.69 4.68
C MET A 41 -5.89 3.37 4.43
N THR A 42 -5.52 2.11 4.17
CA THR A 42 -4.11 1.72 4.06
C THR A 42 -3.47 2.26 2.77
N SER A 43 -4.22 2.29 1.65
CA SER A 43 -3.71 2.88 0.40
C SER A 43 -3.53 4.39 0.53
N SER A 44 -4.54 5.11 1.03
CA SER A 44 -4.48 6.56 1.21
C SER A 44 -3.43 7.01 2.23
N LEU A 45 -3.21 6.24 3.31
CA LEU A 45 -2.13 6.50 4.25
C LEU A 45 -0.77 6.51 3.55
N LEU A 46 -0.53 5.51 2.70
CA LEU A 46 0.74 5.33 2.01
C LEU A 46 0.93 6.40 0.92
N ILE A 47 -0.13 6.72 0.18
CA ILE A 47 -0.13 7.82 -0.80
C ILE A 47 0.13 9.16 -0.11
N GLY A 48 -0.54 9.41 1.02
CA GLY A 48 -0.33 10.60 1.83
C GLY A 48 1.09 10.69 2.36
N LEU A 49 1.66 9.58 2.83
CA LEU A 49 3.05 9.52 3.28
C LEU A 49 4.04 9.85 2.16
N ILE A 50 3.85 9.25 0.97
CA ILE A 50 4.67 9.49 -0.22
C ILE A 50 4.68 10.98 -0.59
N LEU A 51 3.50 11.61 -0.61
CA LEU A 51 3.36 13.01 -0.95
C LEU A 51 3.84 13.94 0.17
N GLY A 52 3.64 13.56 1.43
CA GLY A 52 4.17 14.24 2.62
C GLY A 52 5.70 14.35 2.58
N VAL A 53 6.35 13.23 2.24
CA VAL A 53 7.80 13.14 2.07
C VAL A 53 8.30 13.90 0.84
N THR A 54 7.57 13.85 -0.28
CA THR A 54 8.02 14.47 -1.55
C THR A 54 7.88 16.00 -1.54
N LEU A 55 6.88 16.53 -0.82
CA LEU A 55 6.53 17.95 -0.78
C LEU A 55 6.86 18.59 0.57
N GLN A 56 7.92 18.13 1.24
CA GLN A 56 8.38 18.71 2.50
C GLN A 56 8.56 20.22 2.39
N GLY A 57 8.10 20.95 3.40
CA GLY A 57 8.11 22.41 3.44
C GLY A 57 6.79 23.10 3.08
N ASN A 58 5.79 22.38 2.56
CA ASN A 58 4.42 22.91 2.41
C ASN A 58 3.35 21.88 2.82
N PHE A 59 3.10 21.80 4.14
CA PHE A 59 2.14 20.89 4.76
C PHE A 59 0.72 20.98 4.15
N ALA A 60 0.22 22.20 3.95
CA ALA A 60 -1.12 22.42 3.41
C ALA A 60 -1.25 21.89 1.98
N PHE A 61 -0.26 22.19 1.12
CA PHE A 61 -0.27 21.76 -0.27
C PHE A 61 -0.15 20.24 -0.40
N SER A 62 0.74 19.62 0.37
CA SER A 62 0.91 18.17 0.40
C SER A 62 -0.39 17.46 0.84
N THR A 63 -1.05 17.97 1.87
CA THR A 63 -2.30 17.39 2.37
C THR A 63 -3.44 17.49 1.35
N ILE A 64 -3.61 18.66 0.71
CA ILE A 64 -4.68 18.87 -0.30
C ILE A 64 -4.51 17.90 -1.47
N ILE A 65 -3.29 17.78 -2.00
CA ILE A 65 -2.99 16.88 -3.12
C ILE A 65 -3.19 15.42 -2.70
N SER A 66 -2.74 15.06 -1.49
CA SER A 66 -2.91 13.70 -0.95
C SER A 66 -4.38 13.31 -0.85
N ILE A 67 -5.23 14.22 -0.37
CA ILE A 67 -6.68 13.99 -0.29
C ILE A 67 -7.27 13.82 -1.70
N LEU A 68 -6.95 14.70 -2.65
CA LEU A 68 -7.51 14.64 -4.01
C LEU A 68 -7.15 13.33 -4.71
N ILE A 69 -5.89 12.91 -4.66
CA ILE A 69 -5.44 11.65 -5.28
C ILE A 69 -6.08 10.45 -4.58
N SER A 70 -6.09 10.44 -3.24
CA SER A 70 -6.69 9.36 -2.45
C SER A 70 -8.20 9.25 -2.68
N PHE A 71 -8.88 10.37 -2.94
CA PHE A 71 -10.32 10.39 -3.23
C PHE A 71 -10.64 9.66 -4.53
N VAL A 72 -9.86 9.87 -5.59
CA VAL A 72 -10.02 9.17 -6.86
C VAL A 72 -9.82 7.66 -6.68
N ILE A 73 -8.81 7.27 -5.89
CA ILE A 73 -8.52 5.86 -5.61
C ILE A 73 -9.62 5.22 -4.76
N ALA A 74 -10.15 5.95 -3.77
CA ALA A 74 -11.26 5.52 -2.94
C ALA A 74 -12.53 5.23 -3.76
N LEU A 75 -12.82 6.07 -4.76
CA LEU A 75 -13.93 5.83 -5.69
C LEU A 75 -13.70 4.56 -6.52
N LEU A 76 -12.49 4.36 -7.05
CA LEU A 76 -12.16 3.15 -7.81
C LEU A 76 -12.32 1.87 -6.97
N ILE A 77 -11.97 1.94 -5.69
CA ILE A 77 -12.12 0.84 -4.72
C ILE A 77 -13.60 0.59 -4.38
N GLY A 78 -14.35 1.65 -4.09
CA GLY A 78 -15.72 1.56 -3.57
C GLY A 78 -16.80 1.25 -4.60
N THR A 79 -16.63 1.75 -5.83
CA THR A 79 -17.61 1.60 -6.92
C THR A 79 -18.04 0.14 -7.18
N PRO A 80 -17.15 -0.87 -7.27
CA PRO A 80 -17.58 -2.25 -7.52
C PRO A 80 -18.44 -2.87 -6.43
N LEU A 81 -18.27 -2.43 -5.19
CA LEU A 81 -18.95 -3.02 -4.03
C LEU A 81 -20.35 -2.41 -3.86
N GLY A 82 -20.56 -1.17 -4.31
CA GLY A 82 -21.82 -0.43 -4.22
C GLY A 82 -21.65 0.96 -3.60
N SER A 83 -22.63 1.83 -3.81
CA SER A 83 -22.56 3.24 -3.38
C SER A 83 -22.34 3.42 -1.87
N MET A 84 -22.98 2.59 -1.04
CA MET A 84 -22.84 2.63 0.41
C MET A 84 -21.43 2.26 0.89
N TYR A 85 -20.71 1.40 0.16
CA TYR A 85 -19.33 1.06 0.50
C TYR A 85 -18.36 2.09 -0.06
N SER A 86 -18.72 2.78 -1.14
CA SER A 86 -17.94 3.91 -1.65
C SER A 86 -17.86 5.04 -0.64
N THR A 87 -18.93 5.35 0.09
CA THR A 87 -18.88 6.39 1.13
C THR A 87 -17.95 6.01 2.29
N GLU A 88 -17.91 4.73 2.65
CA GLU A 88 -16.98 4.21 3.67
C GLU A 88 -15.52 4.32 3.21
N ALA A 89 -15.23 3.97 1.94
CA ALA A 89 -13.90 4.15 1.37
C ALA A 89 -13.50 5.62 1.26
N LEU A 90 -14.42 6.51 0.87
CA LEU A 90 -14.12 7.95 0.79
C LEU A 90 -13.78 8.53 2.16
N CYS A 91 -14.57 8.20 3.18
CA CYS A 91 -14.35 8.68 4.55
C CYS A 91 -13.02 8.14 5.11
N SER A 92 -12.76 6.83 4.95
CA SER A 92 -11.52 6.22 5.41
C SER A 92 -10.29 6.75 4.67
N SER A 93 -10.44 7.05 3.37
CA SER A 93 -9.34 7.55 2.55
C SER A 93 -8.99 9.00 2.84
N LEU A 94 -9.99 9.84 3.15
CA LEU A 94 -9.75 11.20 3.60
C LEU A 94 -8.95 11.20 4.91
N MET A 95 -9.37 10.37 5.87
CA MET A 95 -8.68 10.22 7.16
C MET A 95 -7.25 9.70 6.98
N GLY A 96 -7.07 8.66 6.15
CA GLY A 96 -5.76 8.08 5.89
C GLY A 96 -4.82 9.05 5.17
N ALA A 97 -5.28 9.75 4.15
CA ALA A 97 -4.49 10.73 3.40
C ALA A 97 -3.97 11.86 4.30
N MET A 98 -4.83 12.42 5.16
CA MET A 98 -4.43 13.45 6.11
C MET A 98 -3.37 12.97 7.09
N MET A 99 -3.59 11.79 7.69
CA MET A 99 -2.65 11.21 8.66
C MET A 99 -1.32 10.82 7.98
N GLY A 100 -1.35 10.35 6.74
CA GLY A 100 -0.17 10.03 5.94
C GLY A 100 0.66 11.26 5.63
N ALA A 101 0.03 12.32 5.12
CA ALA A 101 0.71 13.58 4.79
C ALA A 101 1.36 14.20 6.04
N MET A 102 0.64 14.21 7.16
CA MET A 102 1.17 14.64 8.46
C MET A 102 2.38 13.82 8.89
N THR A 103 2.30 12.49 8.77
CA THR A 103 3.43 11.61 9.11
C THR A 103 4.64 11.87 8.20
N GLY A 104 4.43 12.09 6.90
CA GLY A 104 5.52 12.32 5.95
C GLY A 104 6.23 13.67 6.12
N GLU A 105 5.50 14.69 6.55
CA GLU A 105 6.06 16.04 6.78
C GLU A 105 6.84 16.12 8.10
N MET A 106 6.32 15.47 9.16
CA MET A 106 6.96 15.46 10.47
C MET A 106 8.19 14.55 10.57
N LEU A 107 8.48 13.76 9.53
CA LEU A 107 9.57 12.79 9.58
C LEU A 107 10.93 13.41 9.24
N PRO A 108 11.97 13.22 10.08
CA PRO A 108 13.31 13.64 9.75
C PRO A 108 13.87 12.83 8.57
N SER A 109 14.64 13.48 7.70
CA SER A 109 15.09 12.91 6.41
C SER A 109 15.84 11.58 6.52
N GLN A 110 16.49 11.33 7.65
CA GLN A 110 17.25 10.11 7.93
C GLN A 110 16.34 8.88 8.14
N GLU A 111 15.12 9.07 8.64
CA GLU A 111 14.18 8.00 9.03
C GLU A 111 13.10 7.73 7.96
N ILE A 112 13.07 8.54 6.90
CA ILE A 112 12.07 8.45 5.82
C ILE A 112 12.05 7.05 5.19
N ASN A 113 13.23 6.51 4.87
CA ASN A 113 13.34 5.20 4.22
C ASN A 113 12.83 4.07 5.12
N MET A 114 13.13 4.12 6.42
CA MET A 114 12.69 3.12 7.39
C MET A 114 11.16 3.13 7.55
N MET A 115 10.57 4.32 7.66
CA MET A 115 9.11 4.47 7.80
C MET A 115 8.37 4.06 6.53
N LEU A 116 8.87 4.42 5.34
CA LEU A 116 8.28 4.00 4.07
C LEU A 116 8.29 2.47 3.95
N LEU A 117 9.39 1.82 4.29
CA LEU A 117 9.51 0.35 4.28
C LEU A 117 8.52 -0.29 5.25
N PHE A 118 8.40 0.25 6.46
CA PHE A 118 7.46 -0.25 7.44
C PHE A 118 6.01 -0.12 6.94
N MET A 119 5.64 1.03 6.37
CA MET A 119 4.31 1.26 5.85
C MET A 119 4.00 0.39 4.62
N ASP A 120 4.97 0.16 3.74
CA ASP A 120 4.86 -0.80 2.64
C ASP A 120 4.59 -2.22 3.16
N CYS A 121 5.32 -2.65 4.20
CA CYS A 121 5.08 -3.95 4.83
C CYS A 121 3.66 -4.05 5.41
N VAL A 122 3.21 -3.03 6.15
CA VAL A 122 1.86 -2.99 6.73
C VAL A 122 0.79 -3.03 5.63
N TYR A 123 1.00 -2.31 4.52
CA TYR A 123 0.10 -2.32 3.38
C TYR A 123 0.02 -3.71 2.74
N ILE A 124 1.15 -4.34 2.46
CA ILE A 124 1.22 -5.70 1.89
C ILE A 124 0.52 -6.73 2.80
N VAL A 125 0.80 -6.70 4.10
CA VAL A 125 0.18 -7.62 5.06
C VAL A 125 -1.33 -7.39 5.14
N SER A 126 -1.77 -6.14 5.14
CA SER A 126 -3.19 -5.80 5.12
C SER A 126 -3.86 -6.32 3.86
N MET A 127 -3.27 -6.09 2.69
CA MET A 127 -3.76 -6.61 1.40
C MET A 127 -3.87 -8.13 1.38
N ALA A 128 -2.85 -8.81 1.89
CA ALA A 128 -2.81 -10.25 2.01
C ALA A 128 -3.96 -10.79 2.87
N TYR A 129 -4.17 -10.15 4.03
CA TYR A 129 -5.22 -10.51 4.96
C TYR A 129 -6.60 -10.35 4.31
N MET A 130 -6.84 -9.22 3.62
CA MET A 130 -8.09 -9.00 2.90
C MET A 130 -8.32 -10.02 1.79
N PHE A 131 -7.28 -10.37 1.04
CA PHE A 131 -7.38 -11.42 0.03
C PHE A 131 -7.72 -12.79 0.63
N MET A 132 -7.14 -13.12 1.79
CA MET A 132 -7.47 -14.35 2.52
C MET A 132 -8.94 -14.37 2.94
N LEU A 133 -9.47 -13.25 3.42
CA LEU A 133 -10.87 -13.12 3.82
C LEU A 133 -11.84 -13.29 2.65
N VAL A 134 -11.58 -12.64 1.50
CA VAL A 134 -12.39 -12.80 0.28
C VAL A 134 -12.44 -14.25 -0.16
N LYS A 135 -11.29 -14.93 -0.17
CA LYS A 135 -11.20 -16.34 -0.57
C LYS A 135 -11.92 -17.26 0.39
N LYS A 136 -11.86 -16.98 1.70
CA LYS A 136 -12.59 -17.76 2.71
C LYS A 136 -14.10 -17.65 2.52
N GLU A 137 -14.61 -16.48 2.12
CA GLU A 137 -16.03 -16.34 1.76
C GLU A 137 -16.39 -17.03 0.46
N GLU A 138 -15.53 -16.96 -0.56
CA GLU A 138 -15.69 -17.68 -1.82
C GLU A 138 -15.82 -19.20 -1.59
N LEU A 139 -14.91 -19.79 -0.80
CA LEU A 139 -14.94 -21.21 -0.45
C LEU A 139 -16.14 -21.62 0.40
N LYS A 140 -16.70 -20.72 1.20
CA LYS A 140 -17.93 -20.98 1.98
C LYS A 140 -19.17 -21.00 1.10
N LYS A 141 -19.20 -20.22 0.00
CA LYS A 141 -20.34 -20.15 -0.92
C LYS A 141 -20.28 -21.19 -2.04
N ASP A 142 -19.08 -21.59 -2.47
CA ASP A 142 -18.89 -22.63 -3.49
C ASP A 142 -18.68 -24.02 -2.85
N HIS A 143 -19.77 -24.72 -2.57
CA HIS A 143 -19.76 -26.09 -2.04
C HIS A 143 -19.30 -27.15 -3.08
N SER A 144 -18.93 -26.80 -4.33
CA SER A 144 -18.90 -27.79 -5.42
C SER A 144 -17.62 -27.96 -6.25
N LYS A 145 -16.55 -27.14 -6.18
CA LYS A 145 -15.39 -27.37 -7.09
C LYS A 145 -13.98 -27.37 -6.47
N LYS A 146 -13.37 -28.56 -6.59
CA LYS A 146 -11.95 -28.96 -6.67
C LYS A 146 -10.92 -28.04 -5.98
N LYS A 147 -10.37 -28.58 -4.90
CA LYS A 147 -9.16 -28.22 -4.14
C LYS A 147 -7.96 -27.83 -5.04
N ARG A 148 -7.96 -26.62 -5.60
CA ARG A 148 -6.71 -25.95 -6.02
C ARG A 148 -6.16 -25.25 -4.80
N SER A 149 -5.02 -25.75 -4.30
CA SER A 149 -4.39 -25.33 -3.04
C SER A 149 -4.33 -23.79 -2.95
N PRO A 150 -5.17 -23.19 -2.09
CA PRO A 150 -5.23 -21.74 -1.94
C PRO A 150 -3.92 -21.09 -1.55
N SER A 151 -3.06 -21.85 -0.89
CA SER A 151 -1.89 -21.38 -0.17
C SER A 151 -0.80 -20.84 -1.09
N LEU A 152 -0.54 -21.45 -2.25
CA LEU A 152 0.58 -21.03 -3.10
C LEU A 152 0.36 -19.68 -3.78
N ALA A 153 -0.87 -19.38 -4.21
CA ALA A 153 -1.19 -18.08 -4.81
C ALA A 153 -1.18 -16.95 -3.76
N ILE A 154 -1.66 -17.22 -2.54
CA ILE A 154 -1.65 -16.26 -1.43
C ILE A 154 -0.21 -16.02 -0.96
N LEU A 155 0.56 -17.09 -0.79
CA LEU A 155 1.97 -17.01 -0.41
C LEU A 155 2.78 -16.23 -1.46
N GLY A 156 2.51 -16.43 -2.75
CA GLY A 156 3.09 -15.64 -3.83
C GLY A 156 2.80 -14.14 -3.69
N THR A 157 1.54 -13.73 -3.47
CA THR A 157 1.17 -12.31 -3.29
C THR A 157 1.80 -11.63 -2.08
N VAL A 158 2.31 -12.36 -1.09
CA VAL A 158 2.94 -11.78 0.12
C VAL A 158 4.45 -11.89 0.06
N VAL A 159 4.95 -13.07 -0.29
CA VAL A 159 6.38 -13.39 -0.25
C VAL A 159 7.12 -12.69 -1.38
N ILE A 160 6.55 -12.60 -2.59
CA ILE A 160 7.20 -11.95 -3.74
C ILE A 160 7.49 -10.47 -3.46
N PRO A 161 6.54 -9.62 -3.02
CA PRO A 161 6.81 -8.22 -2.77
C PRO A 161 7.68 -7.98 -1.53
N ILE A 162 7.55 -8.79 -0.47
CA ILE A 162 8.46 -8.71 0.69
C ILE A 162 9.90 -9.06 0.29
N LEU A 163 10.09 -10.07 -0.57
CA LEU A 163 11.41 -10.41 -1.10
C LEU A 163 11.96 -9.30 -2.00
N ILE A 164 11.14 -8.70 -2.86
CA ILE A 164 11.55 -7.58 -3.72
C ILE A 164 11.97 -6.38 -2.86
N ILE A 165 11.17 -6.00 -1.86
CA ILE A 165 11.48 -4.86 -0.98
C ILE A 165 12.74 -5.13 -0.15
N SER A 166 12.89 -6.36 0.38
CA SER A 166 14.09 -6.76 1.13
C SER A 166 15.35 -6.78 0.24
N PHE A 167 15.23 -7.28 -0.99
CA PHE A 167 16.35 -7.35 -1.93
C PHE A 167 16.79 -5.96 -2.42
N LEU A 168 15.83 -5.05 -2.67
CA LEU A 168 16.14 -3.68 -3.07
C LEU A 168 16.73 -2.86 -1.91
N ASN A 169 16.27 -3.07 -0.67
CA ASN A 169 16.93 -2.48 0.50
C ASN A 169 18.36 -2.97 0.68
N PHE A 170 18.62 -4.25 0.42
CA PHE A 170 19.98 -4.78 0.45
C PHE A 170 20.88 -4.10 -0.58
N ILE A 171 20.35 -3.76 -1.77
CA ILE A 171 21.09 -3.00 -2.79
C ILE A 171 21.32 -1.56 -2.35
N ASP A 172 20.31 -0.86 -1.82
CA ASP A 172 20.41 0.56 -1.42
C ASP A 172 21.41 0.75 -0.27
N ILE A 173 21.40 -0.15 0.73
CA ILE A 173 22.37 -0.17 1.83
C ILE A 173 23.80 -0.42 1.32
N ASN A 174 23.96 -1.29 0.33
CA ASN A 174 25.28 -1.54 -0.27
C ASN A 174 25.75 -0.36 -1.13
N ALA A 175 24.86 0.30 -1.87
CA ALA A 175 25.21 1.48 -2.66
C ALA A 175 25.67 2.64 -1.76
N GLN A 176 24.95 2.92 -0.67
CA GLN A 176 25.32 3.96 0.28
C GLN A 176 26.67 3.67 0.99
N LYS A 177 26.99 2.40 1.24
CA LYS A 177 28.32 2.02 1.76
C LYS A 177 29.46 2.30 0.78
N ILE A 178 29.23 2.07 -0.51
CA ILE A 178 30.24 2.27 -1.56
C ILE A 178 30.56 3.77 -1.69
N ASP A 179 29.53 4.64 -1.70
CA ASP A 179 29.74 6.11 -1.76
C ASP A 179 30.51 6.63 -0.54
N GLN A 180 30.30 6.03 0.63
CA GLN A 180 30.94 6.45 1.87
C GLN A 180 32.40 5.98 1.98
N GLU A 181 32.74 4.80 1.42
CA GLU A 181 34.12 4.34 1.28
C GLU A 181 34.91 5.15 0.23
N GLU A 182 34.26 5.64 -0.84
CA GLU A 182 34.90 6.47 -1.87
C GLU A 182 35.27 7.87 -1.32
N ILE A 183 34.39 8.48 -0.51
CA ILE A 183 34.64 9.77 0.15
C ILE A 183 35.75 9.68 1.22
N ASP A 184 35.78 8.62 2.03
CA ASP A 184 36.87 8.41 3.00
C ASP A 184 38.22 8.12 2.30
N SER A 185 38.18 7.52 1.11
CA SER A 185 39.39 7.26 0.31
C SER A 185 39.96 8.53 -0.31
N GLU A 186 39.14 9.46 -0.80
CA GLU A 186 39.61 10.77 -1.30
C GLU A 186 40.20 11.65 -0.20
N HIS A 187 39.65 11.61 1.02
CA HIS A 187 40.17 12.38 2.15
C HIS A 187 41.54 11.90 2.67
N MET A 188 41.94 10.65 2.41
CA MET A 188 43.28 10.16 2.76
C MET A 188 44.35 10.49 1.72
N HIS A 189 43.97 11.00 0.54
CA HIS A 189 44.88 11.33 -0.54
C HIS A 189 45.18 12.84 -0.69
N HIS A 190 44.71 13.69 0.23
CA HIS A 190 44.98 15.13 0.29
C HIS A 190 45.84 15.56 1.48
#